data_AF-A0AAN8XD67-F1
#
_entry.id   AF-A0AAN8XD67-F1
#
_cell.length_a   1.000
_cell.length_b   1.000
_cell.length_c   1.000
_cell.angle_alpha   90.00
_cell.angle_beta   90.00
_cell.angle_gamma   90.00
#
_symmetry.space_group_name_H-M   'P 1'
#
loop_
_entity.id
_entity.type
_entity.pdbx_description
1 polymer ?
#
loop_
_entity_poly.entity_id
_entity_poly.type
_entity_poly.pdbx_seq_one_letter_code
_entity_poly.pdbx_strand_id
1 'polypeptide(L)'
;AWLKVLSEFSNHYQRHWQAVRALAALDVLIALAIGAKAQGYCRPKIHEIDENTNNGLLRIIGGRHPVISQMKMGDEQYVANNTNLQVTSKCTNHNLPGYVTLLLRTP
;
A
#
# COMPACT_ATOMS: atom_id res chain seq x y z
N ALA A 1 9.46 -10.53 49.38
CA ALA A 1 9.59 -9.17 48.81
C ALA A 1 9.34 -9.15 47.30
N TRP A 2 10.12 -9.88 46.48
CA TRP A 2 10.03 -9.88 45.01
C TRP A 2 8.66 -10.26 44.41
N LEU A 3 8.00 -11.30 44.93
CA LEU A 3 6.68 -11.73 44.43
C LEU A 3 5.59 -10.66 44.57
N LYS A 4 5.71 -9.78 45.58
CA LYS A 4 4.77 -8.67 45.79
C LYS A 4 4.90 -7.64 44.67
N VAL A 5 6.13 -7.33 44.26
CA VAL A 5 6.41 -6.42 43.13
C VAL A 5 5.86 -6.98 41.82
N LEU A 6 6.05 -8.29 41.56
CA LEU A 6 5.47 -8.93 40.38
C LEU A 6 3.94 -8.90 40.38
N SER A 7 3.31 -9.16 41.53
CA SER A 7 1.85 -9.07 41.66
C SER A 7 1.34 -7.65 41.40
N GLU A 8 2.00 -6.62 41.96
CA GLU A 8 1.65 -5.22 41.73
C GLU A 8 1.84 -4.81 40.26
N PHE A 9 2.89 -5.28 39.60
CA PHE A 9 3.12 -5.04 38.17
C PHE A 9 2.04 -5.73 37.31
N SER A 10 1.73 -7.00 37.59
CA SER A 10 0.71 -7.75 36.88
C SER A 10 -0.70 -7.15 37.01
N ASN A 11 -1.01 -6.48 38.12
CA ASN A 11 -2.29 -5.77 38.31
C ASN A 11 -2.53 -4.68 37.25
N HIS A 12 -1.48 -4.17 36.61
CA HIS A 12 -1.57 -3.14 35.57
C HIS A 12 -1.19 -3.63 34.18
N TYR A 13 -1.05 -4.95 33.99
CA TYR A 13 -0.65 -5.58 32.74
C TYR A 13 -1.43 -5.05 31.51
N GLN A 14 -2.75 -4.91 31.62
CA GLN A 14 -3.60 -4.44 30.51
C GLN A 14 -3.21 -3.03 30.03
N ARG A 15 -2.89 -2.11 30.95
CA ARG A 15 -2.46 -0.75 30.59
C ARG A 15 -1.10 -0.78 29.89
N HIS A 16 -0.18 -1.61 30.36
CA HIS A 16 1.15 -1.76 29.77
C HIS A 16 1.06 -2.35 28.37
N TRP A 17 0.23 -3.40 28.20
CA TRP A 17 -0.05 -4.02 26.92
C TRP A 17 -0.66 -3.03 25.92
N GLN A 18 -1.64 -2.23 26.33
CA GLN A 18 -2.23 -1.19 25.49
C GLN A 18 -1.19 -0.14 25.07
N ALA A 19 -0.35 0.32 26.00
CA ALA A 19 0.70 1.28 25.69
C ALA A 19 1.72 0.72 24.68
N VAL A 20 2.18 -0.52 24.88
CA VAL A 20 3.10 -1.20 23.96
C VAL A 20 2.47 -1.38 22.57
N ARG A 21 1.18 -1.75 22.50
CA ARG A 21 0.46 -1.86 21.22
C ARG A 21 0.31 -0.53 20.50
N ALA A 22 -0.02 0.54 21.22
CA ALA A 22 -0.10 1.87 20.65
C ALA A 22 1.26 2.33 20.12
N LEU A 23 2.33 2.04 20.86
CA LEU A 23 3.71 2.34 20.44
C LEU A 23 4.09 1.56 19.17
N ALA A 24 3.77 0.26 19.09
CA ALA A 24 4.04 -0.55 17.90
C ALA A 24 3.27 -0.04 16.68
N ALA A 25 2.00 0.36 16.84
CA ALA A 25 1.23 0.94 15.75
C ALA A 25 1.83 2.28 15.29
N LEU A 26 2.27 3.12 16.22
CA LEU A 26 2.92 4.39 15.93
C LEU A 26 4.23 4.18 15.16
N ASP A 27 5.07 3.23 15.57
CA ASP A 27 6.35 2.91 14.92
C ASP A 27 6.14 2.53 13.45
N VAL A 28 5.17 1.64 13.17
CA VAL A 28 4.82 1.25 11.80
C VAL A 28 4.30 2.43 10.98
N LEU A 29 3.44 3.27 11.55
CA LEU A 29 2.91 4.46 10.86
C LEU A 29 4.01 5.46 10.51
N ILE A 30 4.97 5.68 11.43
CA ILE A 30 6.11 6.56 11.20
C ILE A 30 7.03 5.96 10.12
N ALA A 31 7.36 4.68 10.19
CA ALA A 31 8.16 3.99 9.19
C ALA A 31 7.52 4.09 7.79
N LEU A 32 6.20 3.90 7.68
CA LEU A 32 5.45 4.09 6.43
C LEU A 32 5.50 5.54 5.93
N ALA A 33 5.36 6.52 6.82
CA ALA A 33 5.42 7.94 6.46
C ALA A 33 6.83 8.35 5.97
N ILE A 34 7.88 7.87 6.64
CA ILE A 34 9.27 8.09 6.22
C ILE A 34 9.52 7.44 4.86
N GLY A 35 9.10 6.18 4.68
CA GLY A 35 9.20 5.48 3.40
C GLY A 35 8.47 6.20 2.28
N ALA A 36 7.25 6.68 2.54
CA ALA A 36 6.45 7.43 1.59
C ALA A 36 7.12 8.75 1.17
N LYS A 37 7.64 9.51 2.13
CA LYS A 37 8.35 10.76 1.84
C LYS A 37 9.64 10.52 1.07
N ALA A 38 10.44 9.52 1.46
CA ALA A 38 11.74 9.25 0.85
C ALA A 38 11.62 8.74 -0.59
N GLN A 39 10.60 7.93 -0.88
CA GLN A 39 10.38 7.31 -2.19
C GLN A 39 9.33 8.04 -3.04
N GLY A 40 8.78 9.15 -2.54
CA GLY A 40 7.76 9.93 -3.25
C GLY A 40 6.43 9.20 -3.44
N TYR A 41 6.07 8.25 -2.56
CA TYR A 41 4.78 7.56 -2.64
C TYR A 41 3.61 8.51 -2.32
N CYS A 42 2.50 8.32 -3.01
CA CYS A 42 1.27 9.06 -2.78
C CYS A 42 0.30 8.28 -1.88
N ARG A 43 -0.63 9.00 -1.24
CA ARG A 43 -1.72 8.38 -0.48
C ARG A 43 -2.80 7.87 -1.45
N PRO A 44 -3.14 6.57 -1.48
CA PRO A 44 -4.17 6.05 -2.36
C PRO A 44 -5.56 6.55 -1.94
N LYS A 45 -6.42 6.79 -2.93
CA LYS A 45 -7.84 7.09 -2.72
C LYS A 45 -8.61 5.77 -2.74
N ILE A 46 -9.26 5.44 -1.64
CA ILE A 46 -10.08 4.24 -1.50
C ILE A 46 -11.53 4.67 -1.78
N HIS A 47 -12.17 3.99 -2.73
CA HIS A 47 -13.59 4.16 -3.05
C HIS A 47 -14.34 2.94 -2.51
N GLU A 48 -15.52 3.14 -1.95
CA GLU A 48 -16.39 2.05 -1.53
C GLU A 48 -16.88 1.29 -2.76
N ILE A 49 -16.87 -0.05 -2.68
CA ILE A 49 -17.41 -0.90 -3.74
C ILE A 49 -18.89 -1.03 -3.46
N ASP A 50 -19.72 -0.43 -4.32
CA ASP A 50 -21.16 -0.66 -4.25
C ASP A 50 -21.47 -2.07 -4.74
N GLU A 51 -21.91 -2.90 -3.79
CA GLU A 51 -22.32 -4.31 -3.98
C GLU A 51 -23.44 -4.47 -5.02
N ASN A 52 -24.26 -3.43 -5.24
CA ASN A 52 -25.34 -3.46 -6.22
C ASN A 52 -24.91 -3.03 -7.62
N THR A 53 -23.84 -2.24 -7.72
CA THR A 53 -23.41 -1.65 -9.00
C THR A 53 -22.20 -2.38 -9.59
N ASN A 54 -21.53 -3.29 -8.85
CA ASN A 54 -20.40 -4.09 -9.34
C ASN A 54 -19.28 -3.25 -9.98
N ASN A 55 -19.22 -1.97 -9.65
CA ASN A 55 -18.34 -0.98 -10.26
C ASN A 55 -16.99 -0.94 -9.53
N GLY A 56 -16.11 -1.88 -9.86
CA GLY A 56 -14.70 -1.82 -9.45
C GLY A 56 -13.93 -0.81 -10.30
N LEU A 57 -13.22 0.14 -9.66
CA LEU A 57 -12.27 1.05 -10.31
C LEU A 57 -10.88 0.88 -9.68
N LEU A 58 -9.90 0.46 -10.48
CA LEU A 58 -8.49 0.50 -10.12
C LEU A 58 -7.75 1.42 -11.10
N ARG A 59 -7.28 2.56 -10.59
CA ARG A 59 -6.54 3.54 -11.37
C ARG A 59 -5.19 3.86 -10.72
N ILE A 60 -4.10 3.56 -11.43
CA ILE A 60 -2.72 3.84 -11.06
C ILE A 60 -2.14 4.78 -12.12
N ILE A 61 -1.54 5.88 -11.69
CA ILE A 61 -0.91 6.88 -12.57
C ILE A 61 0.59 6.91 -12.23
N GLY A 62 1.45 6.70 -13.22
CA GLY A 62 2.90 6.68 -13.04
C GLY A 62 3.37 5.60 -12.05
N GLY A 63 2.72 4.43 -12.06
CA GLY A 63 3.03 3.33 -11.16
C GLY A 63 4.45 2.82 -11.33
N ARG A 64 5.18 2.68 -10.20
CA ARG A 64 6.53 2.12 -10.13
C ARG A 64 6.53 0.88 -9.25
N HIS A 65 7.32 -0.13 -9.61
CA HIS A 65 7.44 -1.35 -8.81
C HIS A 65 8.24 -1.07 -7.51
N PRO A 66 7.70 -1.30 -6.30
CA PRO A 66 8.30 -0.84 -5.03
C PRO A 66 9.73 -1.32 -4.75
N VAL A 67 10.06 -2.56 -5.15
CA VAL A 67 11.39 -3.16 -4.92
C VAL A 67 12.39 -2.72 -6.00
N ILE A 68 11.99 -2.75 -7.26
CA ILE A 68 12.85 -2.41 -8.39
C ILE A 68 13.16 -0.91 -8.39
N SER A 69 12.23 -0.06 -7.94
CA SER A 69 12.50 1.38 -7.78
C SER A 69 13.55 1.71 -6.72
N GLN A 70 13.77 0.82 -5.74
CA GLN A 70 14.81 0.99 -4.72
C GLN A 70 16.18 0.51 -5.19
N MET A 71 16.21 -0.41 -6.17
CA MET A 71 17.42 -0.82 -6.87
C MET A 71 17.77 0.30 -7.85
N LYS A 72 18.69 1.17 -7.46
CA LYS A 72 19.22 2.30 -8.28
C LYS A 72 20.01 1.82 -9.52
N MET A 73 19.45 0.93 -10.32
CA MET A 73 19.98 0.54 -11.63
C MET A 73 19.50 1.53 -12.70
N GLY A 74 19.75 2.83 -12.48
CA GLY A 74 19.41 3.91 -13.41
C GLY A 74 17.91 4.10 -13.69
N ASP A 75 17.48 5.34 -13.92
CA ASP A 75 16.12 5.63 -14.43
C ASP A 75 15.88 5.09 -15.86
N GLU A 76 16.88 4.43 -16.47
CA GLU A 76 16.86 3.97 -17.86
C GLU A 76 16.21 2.58 -18.04
N GLN A 77 16.15 1.73 -17.00
CA GLN A 77 15.71 0.34 -17.15
C GLN A 77 14.23 0.11 -16.77
N TYR A 78 13.62 0.97 -15.95
CA TYR A 78 12.21 0.80 -15.54
C TYR A 78 11.43 2.12 -15.63
N VAL A 79 10.52 2.19 -16.61
CA VAL A 79 9.64 3.34 -16.83
C VAL A 79 8.32 3.17 -16.08
N ALA A 80 7.85 4.26 -15.47
CA ALA A 80 6.58 4.29 -14.77
C ALA A 80 5.39 4.07 -15.71
N ASN A 81 4.44 3.22 -15.33
CA ASN A 81 3.31 2.83 -16.17
C ASN A 81 1.96 3.21 -15.55
N ASN A 82 1.01 3.60 -16.40
CA ASN A 82 -0.37 3.86 -15.99
C ASN A 82 -1.18 2.54 -16.04
N THR A 83 -2.15 2.38 -15.15
CA THR A 83 -3.09 1.25 -15.14
C THR A 83 -4.50 1.78 -14.90
N ASN A 84 -5.45 1.43 -15.75
CA ASN A 84 -6.86 1.77 -15.55
C ASN A 84 -7.71 0.53 -15.82
N LEU A 85 -8.33 0.00 -14.77
CA LEU A 85 -9.21 -1.15 -14.80
C LEU A 85 -10.58 -0.71 -14.26
N GLN A 86 -11.60 -0.88 -15.10
CA GLN A 86 -13.00 -0.57 -14.78
C GLN A 86 -13.87 -1.78 -15.07
N VAL A 87 -14.69 -2.18 -14.11
CA VAL A 87 -15.72 -3.19 -14.34
C VAL A 87 -16.91 -2.50 -14.99
N THR A 88 -16.89 -2.43 -16.32
CA THR A 88 -18.09 -2.12 -17.10
C THR A 88 -18.62 -3.43 -17.68
N SER A 89 -19.89 -3.74 -17.49
CA SER A 89 -20.59 -4.96 -17.95
C SER A 89 -20.66 -5.16 -19.47
N LYS A 90 -19.72 -4.58 -20.23
CA LYS A 90 -19.55 -4.74 -21.67
C LYS A 90 -18.10 -5.08 -21.98
N CYS A 91 -17.77 -6.36 -21.86
CA CYS A 91 -16.75 -6.96 -22.73
C CYS A 91 -17.40 -7.22 -24.10
N THR A 92 -17.83 -6.17 -24.81
CA THR A 92 -18.42 -6.33 -26.15
C THR A 92 -17.50 -5.76 -27.22
N ASN A 93 -16.92 -6.71 -27.95
CA ASN A 93 -16.46 -6.65 -29.34
C ASN A 93 -15.09 -6.01 -29.65
N HIS A 94 -14.23 -6.88 -30.20
CA HIS A 94 -13.41 -6.70 -31.40
C HIS A 94 -12.95 -5.27 -31.72
N ASN A 95 -11.62 -5.09 -31.73
CA ASN A 95 -10.84 -3.94 -32.18
C ASN A 95 -10.66 -2.79 -31.17
N LEU A 96 -10.11 -3.11 -30.00
CA LEU A 96 -8.90 -2.50 -29.42
C LEU A 96 -8.70 -3.13 -28.04
N PRO A 97 -7.63 -3.92 -27.81
CA PRO A 97 -7.39 -4.46 -26.48
C PRO A 97 -7.16 -3.30 -25.52
N GLY A 98 -7.86 -3.32 -24.38
CA GLY A 98 -7.55 -2.45 -23.25
C GLY A 98 -6.06 -2.60 -22.93
N TYR A 99 -5.26 -1.63 -23.36
CA TYR A 99 -3.84 -1.68 -23.15
C TYR A 99 -3.58 -1.44 -21.66
N VAL A 100 -3.40 -2.54 -20.94
CA VAL A 100 -2.43 -2.57 -19.85
C VAL A 100 -1.08 -2.37 -20.53
N THR A 101 -0.71 -1.11 -20.78
CA THR A 101 0.62 -0.75 -21.28
C THR A 101 1.62 -0.97 -20.14
N LEU A 102 1.95 -2.23 -19.86
CA LEU A 102 3.16 -2.59 -19.14
C LEU A 102 4.29 -2.58 -20.18
N LEU A 103 4.71 -1.38 -20.57
CA LEU A 103 5.99 -1.23 -21.27
C LEU A 103 7.09 -1.44 -20.23
N LEU A 104 7.53 -2.70 -20.09
CA LEU A 104 8.91 -2.99 -19.74
C LEU A 104 9.71 -2.73 -21.00
N ARG A 105 10.11 -1.48 -21.23
CA ARG A 105 11.16 -1.21 -22.21
C ARG A 105 12.48 -1.57 -21.54
N THR A 106 12.90 -2.82 -21.66
CA THR A 106 14.33 -3.14 -21.67
C THR A 106 14.88 -2.86 -23.08
N PRO A 107 16.18 -2.57 -23.23
CA PRO A 107 16.82 -2.49 -24.55
C PRO A 107 16.62 -3.76 -25.37
#